data_AF-A0A7K4B8G7-F1
#
_entry.id   AF-A0A7K4B8G7-F1
#
_cell.length_a   1.000
_cell.length_b   1.000
_cell.length_c   1.000
_cell.angle_alpha   90.00
_cell.angle_beta   90.00
_cell.angle_gamma   90.00
#
_symmetry.space_group_name_H-M   'P 1'
#
loop_
_entity.id
_entity.type
_entity.pdbx_description
1 polymer ?
#
loop_
_entity_poly.entity_id
_entity_poly.type
_entity_poly.pdbx_seq_one_letter_code
_entity_poly.pdbx_strand_id
1 'polypeptide(L)'
;MKSDPVAVSSDLFAQGYNCSQSVFTAFAKENGLDPSMALKIATSYGGGIGRTGNVCGAVSGAILAIGLTHGMDSLQETEKKEKCYALDQEFIEKFTAKFGSINCTKLLGYNLGIPAEREEAGKKGVIKQICPGLVKGAAEILEELLKKNNDYRKT
;
A
#
# COMPACT_ATOMS: atom_id res chain seq x y z
N MET A 1 22.22 -3.29 8.51
CA MET A 1 21.26 -2.25 8.94
C MET A 1 19.93 -2.52 8.24
N LYS A 2 18.81 -2.58 8.96
CA LYS A 2 17.48 -2.77 8.33
C LYS A 2 17.15 -1.50 7.51
N SER A 3 16.70 -1.67 6.27
CA SER A 3 16.48 -0.57 5.32
C SER A 3 15.15 0.15 5.60
N ASP A 4 15.11 1.47 5.75
CA ASP A 4 13.87 2.21 6.01
C ASP A 4 12.77 1.92 4.94
N PRO A 5 11.64 1.27 5.29
CA PRO A 5 10.62 0.88 4.33
C PRO A 5 9.90 2.08 3.72
N VAL A 6 9.92 3.25 4.38
CA VAL A 6 9.35 4.49 3.82
C VAL A 6 10.20 4.98 2.66
N ALA A 7 11.52 5.01 2.84
CA ALA A 7 12.47 5.34 1.77
C ALA A 7 12.39 4.30 0.64
N VAL A 8 12.42 3.00 0.96
CA VAL A 8 12.32 1.92 -0.03
C VAL A 8 11.02 2.00 -0.84
N SER A 9 9.88 2.29 -0.19
CA SER A 9 8.60 2.47 -0.89
C SER A 9 8.66 3.63 -1.89
N SER A 10 9.28 4.74 -1.50
CA SER A 10 9.43 5.92 -2.36
C SER A 10 10.36 5.63 -3.53
N ASP A 11 11.47 4.93 -3.29
CA ASP A 11 12.47 4.56 -4.30
C ASP A 11 11.90 3.58 -5.33
N LEU A 12 11.14 2.56 -4.88
CA LEU A 12 10.47 1.62 -5.78
C LEU A 12 9.46 2.34 -6.67
N PHE A 13 8.69 3.27 -6.12
CA PHE A 13 7.73 4.04 -6.92
C PHE A 13 8.46 4.92 -7.95
N ALA A 14 9.56 5.55 -7.56
CA ALA A 14 10.40 6.35 -8.45
C ALA A 14 11.01 5.54 -9.60
N GLN A 15 11.29 4.24 -9.38
CA GLN A 15 11.74 3.30 -10.41
C GLN A 15 10.64 2.89 -11.40
N GLY A 16 9.39 3.27 -11.16
CA GLY A 16 8.26 3.01 -12.07
C GLY A 16 7.37 1.84 -11.65
N TYR A 17 7.61 1.22 -10.48
CA TYR A 17 6.65 0.29 -9.90
C TYR A 17 5.37 1.01 -9.49
N ASN A 18 4.24 0.31 -9.49
CA ASN A 18 2.98 0.92 -9.08
C ASN A 18 2.89 1.13 -7.56
N CYS A 19 1.87 1.86 -7.11
CA CYS A 19 1.69 2.21 -5.70
C CYS A 19 1.63 1.01 -4.76
N SER A 20 0.94 -0.07 -5.16
CA SER A 20 0.82 -1.29 -4.34
C SER A 20 2.12 -2.06 -4.28
N GLN A 21 2.77 -2.25 -5.43
CA GLN A 21 4.08 -2.90 -5.51
C GLN A 21 5.10 -2.19 -4.62
N SER A 22 5.11 -0.86 -4.69
CA SER A 22 6.05 -0.03 -3.95
C SER A 22 5.88 -0.17 -2.43
N VAL A 23 4.66 -0.04 -1.93
CA VAL A 23 4.38 -0.17 -0.50
C VAL A 23 4.56 -1.62 -0.04
N PHE A 24 3.92 -2.60 -0.68
CA PHE A 24 3.97 -3.99 -0.21
C PHE A 24 5.40 -4.54 -0.19
N THR A 25 6.17 -4.36 -1.27
CA THR A 25 7.51 -4.91 -1.39
C THR A 25 8.48 -4.33 -0.35
N ALA A 26 8.30 -3.06 0.04
CA ALA A 26 9.14 -2.43 1.06
C ALA A 26 8.99 -3.09 2.44
N PHE A 27 7.79 -3.57 2.78
CA PHE A 27 7.52 -4.26 4.05
C PHE A 27 7.63 -5.79 3.96
N ALA A 28 7.58 -6.36 2.75
CA ALA A 28 7.63 -7.80 2.52
C ALA A 28 8.99 -8.43 2.87
N LYS A 29 10.09 -7.77 2.52
CA LYS A 29 11.45 -8.30 2.69
C LYS A 29 11.77 -8.67 4.14
N GLU A 30 11.33 -7.85 5.08
CA GLU A 30 11.61 -8.05 6.50
C GLU A 30 10.72 -9.13 7.14
N ASN A 31 9.64 -9.51 6.47
CA ASN A 31 8.75 -10.61 6.84
C ASN A 31 9.10 -11.91 6.08
N GLY A 32 10.32 -12.00 5.53
CA GLY A 32 10.83 -13.22 4.90
C GLY A 32 10.27 -13.51 3.51
N LEU A 33 9.48 -12.61 2.93
CA LEU A 33 8.97 -12.77 1.57
C LEU A 33 9.99 -12.23 0.56
N ASP A 34 10.30 -13.06 -0.45
CA ASP A 34 11.16 -12.67 -1.55
C ASP A 34 10.63 -11.40 -2.27
N PRO A 35 11.45 -10.36 -2.49
CA PRO A 35 11.02 -9.12 -3.12
C PRO A 35 10.41 -9.31 -4.52
N SER A 36 10.92 -10.27 -5.31
CA SER A 36 10.38 -10.53 -6.64
C SER A 36 8.98 -11.13 -6.58
N MET A 37 8.74 -12.00 -5.59
CA MET A 37 7.42 -12.55 -5.31
C MET A 37 6.45 -11.45 -4.84
N ALA A 38 6.90 -10.57 -3.94
CA ALA A 38 6.11 -9.45 -3.47
C ALA A 38 5.67 -8.51 -4.63
N LEU A 39 6.61 -8.18 -5.52
CA LEU A 39 6.31 -7.37 -6.71
C LEU A 39 5.25 -8.04 -7.61
N LYS A 40 5.33 -9.36 -7.81
CA LYS A 40 4.37 -10.12 -8.61
C LYS A 40 2.97 -10.09 -7.98
N ILE A 41 2.86 -10.41 -6.69
CA ILE A 41 1.59 -10.43 -5.95
C ILE A 41 0.89 -9.06 -6.03
N ALA A 42 1.62 -7.98 -5.80
CA ALA A 42 1.06 -6.63 -5.74
C ALA A 42 0.81 -5.97 -7.12
N THR A 43 1.20 -6.61 -8.23
CA THR A 43 1.14 -5.99 -9.58
C THR A 43 -0.27 -5.52 -9.95
N SER A 44 -1.28 -6.36 -9.73
CA SER A 44 -2.65 -6.11 -10.22
C SER A 44 -3.40 -5.04 -9.43
N TYR A 45 -2.83 -4.51 -8.34
CA TYR A 45 -3.49 -3.55 -7.45
C TYR A 45 -3.29 -2.08 -7.89
N GLY A 46 -2.41 -1.83 -8.86
CA GLY A 46 -2.14 -0.49 -9.41
C GLY A 46 -3.33 0.14 -10.13
N GLY A 47 -3.40 1.48 -10.16
CA GLY A 47 -4.54 2.21 -10.76
C GLY A 47 -5.87 2.02 -10.01
N GLY A 48 -5.79 1.49 -8.79
CA GLY A 48 -6.92 1.13 -7.95
C GLY A 48 -7.60 -0.16 -8.38
N ILE A 49 -6.81 -1.23 -8.37
CA ILE A 49 -7.07 -2.63 -8.77
C ILE A 49 -7.14 -2.90 -10.28
N GLY A 50 -6.10 -2.59 -11.02
CA GLY A 50 -6.07 -2.89 -12.45
C GLY A 50 -6.81 -1.82 -13.24
N ARG A 51 -6.70 -0.58 -12.77
CA ARG A 51 -7.28 0.62 -13.40
C ARG A 51 -8.80 0.56 -13.43
N THR A 52 -9.45 0.31 -12.31
CA THR A 52 -10.91 0.44 -12.21
C THR A 52 -11.33 1.64 -11.35
N GLY A 53 -10.36 2.37 -10.77
CA GLY A 53 -10.65 3.53 -9.92
C GLY A 53 -11.19 3.19 -8.53
N ASN A 54 -11.06 1.93 -8.10
CA ASN A 54 -11.54 1.45 -6.79
C ASN A 54 -10.55 1.81 -5.67
N VAL A 55 -10.13 0.85 -4.83
CA VAL A 55 -9.28 1.11 -3.66
C VAL A 55 -7.87 1.50 -4.09
N CYS A 56 -7.32 2.57 -3.52
CA CYS A 56 -5.97 3.06 -3.77
C CYS A 56 -4.92 1.94 -3.67
N GLY A 57 -4.03 1.84 -4.66
CA GLY A 57 -3.00 0.81 -4.67
C GLY A 57 -2.06 0.88 -3.46
N ALA A 58 -1.71 2.07 -2.96
CA ALA A 58 -0.88 2.21 -1.77
C ALA A 58 -1.58 1.65 -0.51
N VAL A 59 -2.90 1.84 -0.40
CA VAL A 59 -3.72 1.28 0.67
C VAL A 59 -3.78 -0.25 0.57
N SER A 60 -4.02 -0.80 -0.63
CA SER A 60 -3.99 -2.25 -0.84
C SER A 60 -2.64 -2.86 -0.52
N GLY A 61 -1.54 -2.22 -0.90
CA GLY A 61 -0.19 -2.69 -0.60
C GLY A 61 0.09 -2.73 0.91
N ALA A 62 -0.43 -1.76 1.66
CA ALA A 62 -0.31 -1.75 3.12
C ALA A 62 -1.12 -2.87 3.78
N ILE A 63 -2.36 -3.10 3.35
CA ILE A 63 -3.21 -4.19 3.85
C ILE A 63 -2.57 -5.56 3.56
N LEU A 64 -1.98 -5.74 2.37
CA LEU A 64 -1.20 -6.94 2.04
C LEU A 64 -0.03 -7.14 3.01
N ALA A 65 0.67 -6.06 3.39
CA ALA A 65 1.77 -6.13 4.34
C ALA A 65 1.29 -6.46 5.77
N ILE A 66 0.14 -5.93 6.21
CA ILE A 66 -0.49 -6.28 7.49
C ILE A 66 -0.80 -7.78 7.50
N GLY A 67 -1.47 -8.29 6.46
CA GLY A 67 -1.78 -9.71 6.32
C GLY A 67 -0.53 -10.61 6.29
N LEU A 68 0.55 -10.18 5.62
CA LEU A 68 1.81 -10.92 5.62
C LEU A 68 2.45 -10.98 7.02
N THR A 69 2.29 -9.94 7.83
CA THR A 69 2.93 -9.83 9.15
C THR A 69 2.11 -10.52 10.25
N HIS A 70 0.77 -10.46 10.15
CA HIS A 70 -0.14 -10.86 11.23
C HIS A 70 -1.19 -11.89 10.82
N GLY A 71 -1.22 -12.32 9.57
CA GLY A 71 -2.23 -13.23 9.06
C GLY A 71 -2.21 -14.59 9.74
N MET A 72 -3.37 -15.24 9.73
CA MET A 72 -3.52 -16.64 10.12
C MET A 72 -2.96 -17.56 9.04
N ASP A 73 -2.31 -18.66 9.45
CA ASP A 73 -1.91 -19.75 8.54
C ASP A 73 -2.66 -21.06 8.80
N SER A 74 -3.51 -21.09 9.83
CA SER A 74 -4.37 -22.22 10.18
C SER A 74 -5.73 -21.75 10.69
N LEU A 75 -6.77 -22.59 10.54
CA LEU A 75 -8.15 -22.26 10.95
C LEU A 75 -8.32 -22.07 12.46
N GLN A 76 -7.33 -22.43 13.27
CA GLN A 76 -7.35 -22.30 14.72
C GLN A 76 -6.94 -20.90 15.21
N GLU A 77 -6.30 -20.08 14.35
CA GLU A 77 -5.75 -18.77 14.72
C GLU A 77 -6.70 -17.62 14.38
N THR A 78 -7.97 -17.72 14.79
CA THR A 78 -8.98 -16.71 14.48
C THR A 78 -8.65 -15.34 15.08
N GLU A 79 -7.91 -15.30 16.19
CA GLU A 79 -7.41 -14.08 16.81
C GLU A 79 -6.45 -13.28 15.92
N LYS A 80 -5.63 -13.97 15.09
CA LYS A 80 -4.74 -13.32 14.13
C LYS A 80 -5.50 -12.61 13.01
N LYS A 81 -6.59 -13.24 12.54
CA LYS A 81 -7.50 -12.64 11.56
C LYS A 81 -8.16 -11.38 12.13
N GLU A 82 -8.72 -11.46 13.34
CA GLU A 82 -9.32 -10.28 13.99
C GLU A 82 -8.30 -9.18 14.26
N LYS A 83 -7.05 -9.53 14.60
CA LYS A 83 -5.94 -8.57 14.70
C LYS A 83 -5.66 -7.87 13.36
N CYS A 84 -5.60 -8.61 12.25
CA CYS A 84 -5.43 -8.00 10.92
C CYS A 84 -6.58 -7.02 10.62
N TYR A 85 -7.83 -7.41 10.91
CA TYR A 85 -8.98 -6.54 10.68
C TYR A 85 -8.93 -5.26 11.51
N ALA A 86 -8.52 -5.33 12.77
CA ALA A 86 -8.36 -4.15 13.61
C ALA A 86 -7.25 -3.23 13.07
N LEU A 87 -6.11 -3.78 12.65
CA LEU A 87 -5.01 -3.02 12.07
C LEU A 87 -5.38 -2.39 10.72
N ASP A 88 -6.10 -3.12 9.85
CA ASP A 88 -6.60 -2.62 8.57
C ASP A 88 -7.56 -1.44 8.79
N GLN A 89 -8.46 -1.54 9.78
CA GLN A 89 -9.39 -0.47 10.15
C GLN A 89 -8.63 0.77 10.66
N GLU A 90 -7.68 0.61 11.58
CA GLU A 90 -6.87 1.73 12.11
C GLU A 90 -6.04 2.38 10.99
N PHE A 91 -5.45 1.57 10.10
CA PHE A 91 -4.71 2.06 8.93
C PHE A 91 -5.62 2.86 7.99
N ILE A 92 -6.78 2.32 7.62
CA ILE A 92 -7.75 2.97 6.73
C ILE A 92 -8.25 4.28 7.35
N GLU A 93 -8.53 4.30 8.65
CA GLU A 93 -8.95 5.50 9.37
C GLU A 93 -7.87 6.59 9.30
N LYS A 94 -6.62 6.25 9.68
CA LYS A 94 -5.48 7.19 9.61
C LYS A 94 -5.22 7.69 8.19
N PHE A 95 -5.27 6.80 7.19
CA PHE A 95 -5.07 7.18 5.80
C PHE A 95 -6.19 8.10 5.31
N THR A 96 -7.44 7.78 5.62
CA THR A 96 -8.61 8.59 5.26
C THR A 96 -8.58 9.95 5.95
N ALA A 97 -8.17 10.02 7.22
CA ALA A 97 -8.03 11.29 7.93
C ALA A 97 -6.95 12.19 7.29
N LYS A 98 -5.84 11.61 6.80
CA LYS A 98 -4.73 12.35 6.18
C LYS A 98 -5.01 12.75 4.73
N PHE A 99 -5.66 11.88 3.94
CA PHE A 99 -5.81 12.05 2.48
C PHE A 99 -7.25 12.19 1.99
N GLY A 100 -8.24 12.10 2.89
CA GLY A 100 -9.67 12.32 2.61
C GLY A 100 -10.41 11.11 2.01
N SER A 101 -9.72 10.11 1.47
CA SER A 101 -10.36 8.90 0.94
C SER A 101 -9.37 7.75 0.77
N ILE A 102 -9.90 6.52 0.67
CA ILE A 102 -9.15 5.38 0.11
C ILE A 102 -9.51 5.09 -1.35
N ASN A 103 -10.48 5.80 -1.93
CA ASN A 103 -10.88 5.58 -3.32
C ASN A 103 -9.92 6.30 -4.28
N CYS A 104 -9.31 5.55 -5.20
CA CYS A 104 -8.31 6.02 -6.15
C CYS A 104 -8.85 7.16 -7.03
N THR A 105 -10.07 7.03 -7.57
CA THR A 105 -10.68 8.10 -8.38
C THR A 105 -10.88 9.38 -7.57
N LYS A 106 -11.37 9.28 -6.33
CA LYS A 106 -11.55 10.45 -5.45
C LYS A 106 -10.21 11.12 -5.11
N LEU A 107 -9.18 10.33 -4.87
CA LEU A 107 -7.84 10.84 -4.53
C LEU A 107 -7.16 11.53 -5.72
N LEU A 108 -7.36 11.03 -6.94
CA LEU A 108 -6.73 11.58 -8.14
C LEU A 108 -7.57 12.66 -8.82
N GLY A 109 -8.88 12.70 -8.58
CA GLY A 109 -9.83 13.50 -9.36
C GLY A 109 -10.08 12.94 -10.77
N TYR A 110 -9.55 11.75 -11.08
CA TYR A 110 -9.64 11.10 -12.38
C TYR A 110 -9.83 9.59 -12.22
N ASN A 111 -10.75 9.01 -12.98
CA ASN A 111 -10.95 7.58 -13.06
C ASN A 111 -10.05 6.96 -14.14
N LEU A 112 -8.99 6.28 -13.70
CA LEU A 112 -8.02 5.67 -14.59
C LEU A 112 -8.56 4.46 -15.39
N GLY A 113 -9.77 3.99 -15.07
CA GLY A 113 -10.46 2.97 -15.87
C GLY A 113 -11.18 3.50 -17.09
N ILE A 114 -11.44 4.81 -17.14
CA ILE A 114 -12.01 5.47 -18.30
C ILE A 114 -10.86 5.89 -19.23
N PRO A 115 -10.77 5.39 -20.48
CA PRO A 115 -9.64 5.67 -21.36
C PRO A 115 -9.35 7.17 -21.57
N ALA A 116 -10.40 7.98 -21.76
CA ALA A 116 -10.28 9.41 -21.98
C ALA A 116 -9.72 10.14 -20.74
N GLU A 117 -10.26 9.86 -19.55
CA GLU A 117 -9.76 10.46 -18.30
C GLU A 117 -8.33 9.99 -17.99
N ARG A 118 -8.00 8.73 -18.27
CA ARG A 118 -6.64 8.21 -18.10
C ARG A 118 -5.65 8.92 -19.01
N GLU A 119 -6.02 9.18 -20.27
CA GLU A 119 -5.18 9.93 -21.21
C GLU A 119 -4.96 11.37 -20.71
N GLU A 120 -6.02 12.04 -20.28
CA GLU A 120 -5.95 13.39 -19.74
C GLU A 120 -5.09 13.46 -18.47
N ALA A 121 -5.30 12.55 -17.53
CA ALA A 121 -4.50 12.42 -16.31
C ALA A 121 -3.01 12.18 -16.63
N GLY A 122 -2.74 11.43 -17.70
CA GLY A 122 -1.40 11.22 -18.24
C GLY A 122 -0.76 12.52 -18.74
N LYS A 123 -1.46 13.29 -19.58
CA LYS A 123 -1.00 14.60 -20.10
C LYS A 123 -0.75 15.59 -18.97
N LYS A 124 -1.62 15.61 -17.96
CA LYS A 124 -1.50 16.48 -16.77
C LYS A 124 -0.50 15.95 -15.73
N GLY A 125 0.03 14.74 -15.90
CA GLY A 125 0.98 14.16 -14.96
C GLY A 125 0.41 13.89 -13.56
N VAL A 126 -0.90 13.68 -13.44
CA VAL A 126 -1.63 13.56 -12.16
C VAL A 126 -0.99 12.51 -11.24
N ILE A 127 -0.66 11.34 -11.79
CA ILE A 127 -0.04 10.25 -11.03
C ILE A 127 1.32 10.69 -10.46
N LYS A 128 2.13 11.42 -11.23
CA LYS A 128 3.45 11.89 -10.81
C LYS A 128 3.37 12.98 -9.73
N GLN A 129 2.27 13.74 -9.71
CA GLN A 129 2.08 14.81 -8.73
C GLN A 129 1.48 14.29 -7.41
N ILE A 130 0.53 13.36 -7.49
CA ILE A 130 -0.27 12.94 -6.32
C ILE A 130 0.24 11.64 -5.71
N CYS A 131 0.47 10.59 -6.53
CA CYS A 131 0.77 9.27 -5.98
C CYS A 131 2.06 9.15 -5.15
N PRO A 132 3.16 9.91 -5.39
CA PRO A 132 4.32 9.86 -4.49
C PRO A 132 3.97 10.20 -3.04
N GLY A 133 3.12 11.20 -2.82
CA GLY A 133 2.66 11.59 -1.49
C GLY A 133 1.80 10.52 -0.83
N LEU A 134 0.93 9.86 -1.62
CA LEU A 134 0.10 8.75 -1.14
C LEU A 134 0.93 7.53 -0.77
N VAL A 135 1.93 7.17 -1.59
CA VAL A 135 2.84 6.03 -1.33
C VAL A 135 3.65 6.28 -0.07
N LYS A 136 4.31 7.44 0.02
CA LYS A 136 5.10 7.80 1.20
C LYS A 136 4.22 7.83 2.45
N GLY A 137 3.06 8.47 2.38
CA GLY A 137 2.15 8.57 3.52
C GLY A 137 1.55 7.24 3.97
N ALA A 138 1.21 6.34 3.03
CA ALA A 138 0.80 4.98 3.37
C ALA A 138 1.93 4.23 4.10
N ALA A 139 3.16 4.31 3.60
CA ALA A 139 4.31 3.67 4.23
C ALA A 139 4.60 4.24 5.63
N GLU A 140 4.51 5.56 5.82
CA GLU A 140 4.66 6.21 7.13
C GLU A 140 3.63 5.70 8.15
N ILE A 141 2.35 5.68 7.77
CA ILE A 141 1.26 5.22 8.64
C ILE A 141 1.46 3.74 8.99
N LEU A 142 1.79 2.92 8.00
CA LEU A 142 2.02 1.49 8.22
C LEU A 142 3.21 1.23 9.15
N GLU A 143 4.35 1.92 8.93
CA GLU A 143 5.53 1.78 9.77
C GLU A 143 5.25 2.20 11.23
N GLU A 144 4.49 3.28 11.45
CA GLU A 144 4.04 3.71 12.78
C GLU A 144 3.21 2.61 13.46
N LEU A 145 2.22 2.05 12.74
CA LEU A 145 1.34 1.01 13.26
C LEU A 145 2.09 -0.27 13.61
N LEU A 146 2.97 -0.74 12.73
CA LEU A 146 3.73 -1.98 12.96
C LEU A 146 4.77 -1.84 14.08
N LYS A 147 5.36 -0.65 14.26
CA LYS A 147 6.25 -0.36 15.39
C LYS A 147 5.51 -0.32 16.72
N LYS A 148 4.36 0.34 16.77
CA LYS A 148 3.55 0.49 18.01
C LYS A 148 3.12 -0.86 18.57
N ASN A 149 2.82 -1.82 17.71
CA ASN A 149 2.41 -3.15 18.15
C ASN A 149 3.60 -4.10 18.45
N ASN A 150 4.84 -3.60 18.44
CA ASN A 150 6.06 -4.35 18.77
C ASN A 150 6.26 -5.61 17.90
N ASP A 151 5.73 -5.52 16.70
CA ASP A 151 5.33 -6.63 15.84
C ASP A 151 6.27 -6.77 14.64
N TYR A 152 7.07 -5.73 14.39
CA TYR A 152 7.97 -5.58 13.27
C TYR A 152 9.30 -5.05 13.79
N ARG A 153 10.41 -5.56 13.22
CA ARG A 153 11.77 -5.10 13.53
C ARG A 153 12.26 -5.27 14.97
N LYS A 154 11.87 -6.32 15.70
CA LYS A 154 12.54 -6.68 16.97
C LYS A 154 14.07 -6.66 16.77
N THR A 155 14.74 -5.75 17.46
CA THR A 155 16.19 -5.78 17.72
C THR A 155 16.41 -6.59 18.97
#